data_AF-B9RK34-F1
#
_entry.id   AF-B9RK34-F1
#
_cell.length_a   1.000
_cell.length_b   1.000
_cell.length_c   1.000
_cell.angle_alpha   90.00
_cell.angle_beta   90.00
_cell.angle_gamma   90.00
#
_symmetry.space_group_name_H-M   'P 1'
#
loop_
_entity.id
_entity.type
_entity.pdbx_description
1 polymer ?
#
loop_
_entity_poly.entity_id
_entity_poly.type
_entity_poly.pdbx_seq_one_letter_code
_entity_poly.pdbx_strand_id
1 'polypeptide(L)'
;MASSIESICAESFVSSPPHWKKAAESLQSSHFDEVCQMVSQFADAKAVDIQGTTLTVAQVTAISRRAEVKVRLDEAAARDRVAKSAEWVADNISRGTDTYGVTTGFGATSHRRTNKTADLQTELIRFLNAGVIGKENLPTSYSKAAMLVRANTLMQGYSGIRWDILDSISKLMNENLIPRLPLRGTITASGDLVPLSYIAGLLTGRHNSKVVTPEGEEITATEALNRAGIPAPFELQAKEGLALVNGTAVAQR
;
A
#
# COMPACT_ATOMS: atom_id res chain seq x y z
N MET A 1 41.39 2.90 -37.76
CA MET A 1 40.78 3.13 -36.44
C MET A 1 39.25 2.99 -36.53
N ALA A 2 38.76 1.81 -36.94
CA ALA A 2 37.33 1.54 -37.11
C ALA A 2 36.99 0.09 -36.70
N SER A 3 37.63 -0.42 -35.65
CA SER A 3 37.46 -1.81 -35.22
C SER A 3 37.36 -1.98 -33.71
N SER A 4 37.05 -0.91 -32.96
CA SER A 4 37.09 -0.94 -31.49
C SER A 4 35.79 -0.51 -30.81
N ILE A 5 34.73 -0.21 -31.57
CA ILE A 5 33.43 0.19 -31.00
C ILE A 5 32.42 -0.97 -30.95
N GLU A 6 32.56 -1.99 -31.80
CA GLU A 6 31.62 -3.13 -31.83
C GLU A 6 31.80 -4.12 -30.64
N SER A 7 32.92 -4.05 -29.91
CA SER A 7 33.21 -4.99 -28.83
C SER A 7 32.58 -4.65 -27.48
N ILE A 8 31.99 -3.46 -27.30
CA ILE A 8 31.47 -3.02 -25.99
C ILE A 8 29.99 -3.41 -25.79
N CYS A 9 29.29 -3.84 -26.84
CA CYS A 9 27.87 -4.22 -26.77
C CYS A 9 27.62 -5.73 -26.60
N ALA A 10 28.65 -6.57 -26.49
CA ALA A 10 28.50 -8.02 -26.52
C ALA A 10 28.07 -8.67 -25.19
N GLU A 11 28.04 -7.92 -24.08
CA GLU A 11 27.65 -8.45 -22.76
C GLU A 11 26.67 -7.53 -22.02
N SER A 12 25.52 -7.22 -22.63
CA SER A 12 24.41 -6.69 -21.82
C SER A 12 23.71 -7.85 -21.11
N PHE A 13 23.88 -7.96 -19.79
CA PHE A 13 23.12 -8.88 -18.91
C PHE A 13 21.61 -8.56 -18.82
N VAL A 14 21.11 -7.65 -19.66
CA VAL A 14 19.70 -7.25 -19.71
C VAL A 14 19.10 -7.79 -21.01
N SER A 15 18.25 -8.82 -20.88
CA SER A 15 17.54 -9.40 -22.03
C SER A 15 16.67 -8.33 -22.72
N SER A 16 16.85 -8.18 -24.02
CA SER A 16 16.04 -7.29 -24.85
C SER A 16 14.79 -7.98 -25.42
N PRO A 17 13.69 -7.23 -25.63
CA PRO A 17 13.59 -5.81 -25.33
C PRO A 17 13.20 -5.60 -23.85
N PRO A 18 13.76 -4.56 -23.19
CA PRO A 18 13.20 -4.05 -21.94
C PRO A 18 11.73 -3.68 -22.17
N HIS A 19 10.96 -3.51 -21.09
CA HIS A 19 9.51 -3.25 -21.11
C HIS A 19 9.01 -2.05 -21.96
N TRP A 20 9.90 -1.35 -22.70
CA TRP A 20 9.63 -0.37 -23.75
C TRP A 20 8.61 -0.83 -24.79
N LYS A 21 8.70 -2.08 -25.27
CA LYS A 21 7.73 -2.59 -26.26
C LYS A 21 6.31 -2.56 -25.68
N LYS A 22 6.14 -3.10 -24.47
CA LYS A 22 4.85 -3.09 -23.76
C LYS A 22 4.35 -1.67 -23.47
N ALA A 23 5.26 -0.75 -23.09
CA ALA A 23 4.91 0.64 -22.88
C ALA A 23 4.46 1.34 -24.18
N ALA A 24 5.16 1.10 -25.29
CA ALA A 24 4.78 1.63 -26.60
C ALA A 24 3.46 1.04 -27.10
N GLU A 25 3.23 -0.26 -26.90
CA GLU A 25 1.96 -0.93 -27.21
C GLU A 25 0.78 -0.30 -26.44
N SER A 26 1.00 0.18 -25.21
CA SER A 26 -0.04 0.87 -24.44
C SER A 26 -0.43 2.25 -24.96
N LEU A 27 0.30 2.79 -25.95
CA LEU A 27 0.06 4.09 -26.58
C LEU A 27 -0.42 3.95 -28.03
N GLN A 28 -0.82 2.75 -28.47
CA GLN A 28 -1.25 2.50 -29.86
C GLN A 28 -2.69 2.90 -30.14
N SER A 29 -3.53 3.06 -29.10
CA SER A 29 -4.91 3.54 -29.23
C SER A 29 -4.97 5.05 -29.47
N SER A 30 -6.08 5.51 -30.05
CA SER A 30 -6.34 6.95 -30.07
C SER A 30 -6.63 7.44 -28.64
N HIS A 31 -6.21 8.66 -28.32
CA HIS A 31 -6.51 9.27 -27.03
C HIS A 31 -8.03 9.33 -26.75
N PHE A 32 -8.84 9.52 -27.79
CA PHE A 32 -10.30 9.52 -27.67
C PHE A 32 -10.84 8.16 -27.19
N ASP A 33 -10.37 7.07 -27.80
CA ASP A 33 -10.81 5.72 -27.44
C ASP A 33 -10.38 5.35 -26.00
N GLU A 34 -9.17 5.75 -25.59
CA GLU A 34 -8.69 5.58 -24.21
C GLU A 34 -9.57 6.31 -23.19
N VAL A 35 -9.95 7.56 -23.49
CA VAL A 35 -10.84 8.34 -22.62
C VAL A 35 -12.23 7.73 -22.58
N CYS A 36 -12.78 7.28 -23.70
CA CYS A 36 -14.05 6.56 -23.75
C CYS A 36 -14.00 5.30 -22.88
N GLN A 37 -12.95 4.48 -23.02
CA GLN A 37 -12.76 3.28 -22.21
C GLN A 37 -12.64 3.61 -20.72
N MET A 38 -11.89 4.65 -20.37
CA MET A 38 -11.71 5.10 -18.99
C MET A 38 -13.04 5.56 -18.37
N VAL A 39 -13.85 6.33 -19.10
CA VAL A 39 -15.16 6.80 -18.65
C VAL A 39 -16.14 5.64 -18.48
N SER A 40 -16.21 4.71 -19.43
CA SER A 40 -17.03 3.50 -19.31
C SER A 40 -16.60 2.66 -18.10
N GLN A 41 -15.30 2.41 -17.93
CA GLN A 41 -14.78 1.66 -16.78
C GLN A 41 -15.15 2.32 -15.45
N PHE A 42 -15.10 3.66 -15.37
CA PHE A 42 -15.52 4.41 -14.20
C PHE A 42 -17.04 4.32 -13.94
N ALA A 43 -17.87 4.50 -14.98
CA ALA A 43 -19.32 4.54 -14.87
C ALA A 43 -19.91 3.16 -14.52
N ASP A 44 -19.42 2.12 -15.19
CA ASP A 44 -19.97 0.77 -15.10
C ASP A 44 -19.44 -0.01 -13.89
N ALA A 45 -18.40 0.49 -13.21
CA ALA A 45 -17.84 -0.15 -12.03
C ALA A 45 -18.91 -0.40 -10.93
N LYS A 46 -19.05 -1.67 -10.55
CA LYS A 46 -19.80 -2.12 -9.36
C LYS A 46 -18.87 -2.71 -8.31
N ALA A 47 -17.79 -3.35 -8.76
CA ALA A 47 -16.69 -3.80 -7.94
C ALA A 47 -15.37 -3.62 -8.69
N VAL A 48 -14.27 -3.58 -7.94
CA VAL A 48 -12.90 -3.56 -8.46
C VAL A 48 -12.15 -4.72 -7.82
N ASP A 49 -11.79 -5.71 -8.64
CA ASP A 49 -10.91 -6.80 -8.23
C ASP A 49 -9.45 -6.33 -8.35
N ILE A 50 -8.72 -6.38 -7.23
CA ILE A 50 -7.29 -6.06 -7.20
C ILE A 50 -6.46 -7.32 -7.04
N GLN A 51 -5.31 -7.34 -7.72
CA GLN A 51 -4.35 -8.44 -7.71
C GLN A 51 -2.89 -7.98 -7.71
N GLY A 52 -2.65 -6.66 -7.81
CA GLY A 52 -1.32 -6.06 -7.74
C GLY A 52 -0.71 -5.60 -9.07
N THR A 53 -1.36 -5.88 -10.21
CA THR A 53 -0.76 -5.62 -11.54
C THR A 53 -1.69 -4.97 -12.57
N THR A 54 -3.00 -4.89 -12.32
CA THR A 54 -4.00 -4.47 -13.34
C THR A 54 -4.88 -3.29 -12.92
N LEU A 55 -4.56 -2.61 -11.82
CA LEU A 55 -5.33 -1.48 -11.32
C LEU A 55 -5.22 -0.27 -12.26
N THR A 56 -6.35 0.35 -12.60
CA THR A 56 -6.42 1.52 -13.49
C THR A 56 -6.83 2.79 -12.77
N VAL A 57 -6.56 3.95 -13.38
CA VAL A 57 -6.99 5.27 -12.86
C VAL A 57 -8.51 5.42 -12.74
N ALA A 58 -9.27 4.81 -13.65
CA ALA A 58 -10.73 4.80 -13.59
C ALA A 58 -11.24 4.04 -12.36
N GLN A 59 -10.63 2.89 -12.06
CA GLN A 59 -10.97 2.08 -10.89
C GLN A 59 -10.61 2.78 -9.57
N VAL A 60 -9.44 3.43 -9.51
CA VAL A 60 -9.06 4.28 -8.36
C VAL A 60 -10.08 5.40 -8.16
N THR A 61 -10.49 6.06 -9.24
CA THR A 61 -11.50 7.13 -9.20
C THR A 61 -12.87 6.59 -8.78
N ALA A 62 -13.27 5.41 -9.26
CA ALA A 62 -14.53 4.77 -8.89
C ALA A 62 -14.59 4.47 -7.39
N ILE A 63 -13.58 3.79 -6.85
CA ILE A 63 -13.52 3.45 -5.42
C ILE A 63 -13.47 4.68 -4.52
N SER A 64 -12.73 5.72 -4.92
CA SER A 64 -12.55 6.93 -4.11
C SER A 64 -13.74 7.88 -4.11
N ARG A 65 -14.55 7.90 -5.18
CA ARG A 65 -15.66 8.85 -5.35
C ARG A 65 -17.05 8.24 -5.20
N ARG A 66 -17.18 6.92 -5.36
CA ARG A 66 -18.48 6.22 -5.34
C ARG A 66 -18.52 5.22 -4.19
N ALA A 67 -19.30 5.55 -3.17
CA ALA A 67 -19.35 4.79 -1.91
C ALA A 67 -19.88 3.35 -2.09
N GLU A 68 -20.67 3.12 -3.15
CA GLU A 68 -21.29 1.83 -3.47
C GLU A 68 -20.35 0.85 -4.20
N VAL A 69 -19.26 1.34 -4.80
CA VAL A 69 -18.31 0.48 -5.52
C VAL A 69 -17.41 -0.24 -4.52
N LYS A 70 -17.40 -1.57 -4.59
CA LYS A 70 -16.70 -2.44 -3.63
C LYS A 70 -15.32 -2.86 -4.13
N VAL A 71 -14.37 -3.02 -3.22
CA VAL A 71 -13.07 -3.63 -3.46
C VAL A 71 -13.16 -5.12 -3.17
N ARG A 72 -12.57 -5.93 -4.05
CA ARG A 72 -12.43 -7.37 -3.90
C ARG A 72 -10.97 -7.74 -4.10
N LEU A 73 -10.47 -8.64 -3.26
CA LEU A 73 -9.12 -9.16 -3.41
C LEU A 73 -9.21 -10.43 -4.24
N ASP A 74 -8.45 -10.51 -5.33
CA ASP A 74 -8.34 -11.74 -6.10
C ASP A 74 -7.45 -12.74 -5.35
N GLU A 75 -8.09 -13.55 -4.51
CA GLU A 75 -7.43 -14.58 -3.71
C GLU A 75 -6.72 -15.62 -4.57
N ALA A 76 -7.38 -16.06 -5.65
CA ALA A 76 -6.83 -17.08 -6.54
C ALA A 76 -5.56 -16.58 -7.23
N ALA A 77 -5.53 -15.30 -7.62
CA ALA A 77 -4.36 -14.71 -8.24
C ALA A 77 -3.25 -14.45 -7.21
N ALA A 78 -3.55 -13.91 -6.02
CA ALA A 78 -2.53 -13.26 -5.18
C ALA A 78 -2.22 -13.90 -3.83
N ARG A 79 -3.13 -14.67 -3.24
CA ARG A 79 -3.02 -15.09 -1.83
C ARG A 79 -1.78 -15.93 -1.54
N ASP A 80 -1.47 -16.88 -2.42
CA ASP A 80 -0.32 -17.79 -2.28
C ASP A 80 1.02 -17.03 -2.29
N ARG A 81 1.24 -16.12 -3.25
CA ARG A 81 2.50 -15.34 -3.31
C ARG A 81 2.66 -14.37 -2.14
N VAL A 82 1.55 -13.81 -1.64
CA VAL A 82 1.57 -12.95 -0.44
C VAL A 82 1.96 -13.78 0.78
N ALA A 83 1.33 -14.94 0.99
CA ALA A 83 1.63 -15.86 2.09
C ALA A 83 3.09 -16.32 2.08
N LYS A 84 3.60 -16.79 0.93
CA LYS A 84 5.00 -17.19 0.75
C LYS A 84 5.98 -16.09 1.14
N SER A 85 5.67 -14.83 0.81
CA SER A 85 6.53 -13.70 1.18
C SER A 85 6.56 -13.42 2.68
N ALA A 86 5.42 -13.61 3.37
CA ALA A 86 5.32 -13.43 4.81
C ALA A 86 6.02 -14.57 5.56
N GLU A 87 5.82 -15.82 5.12
CA GLU A 87 6.52 -17.01 5.65
C GLU A 87 8.03 -16.87 5.49
N TRP A 88 8.49 -16.44 4.31
CA TRP A 88 9.92 -16.20 4.07
C TRP A 88 10.52 -15.19 5.06
N VAL A 89 9.79 -14.11 5.40
CA VAL A 89 10.26 -13.15 6.41
C VAL A 89 10.36 -13.80 7.79
N ALA A 90 9.34 -14.56 8.20
CA ALA A 90 9.34 -15.26 9.48
C ALA A 90 10.51 -16.25 9.59
N ASP A 91 10.74 -17.04 8.54
CA ASP A 91 11.84 -18.00 8.46
C ASP A 91 13.21 -17.32 8.54
N ASN A 92 13.43 -16.23 7.81
CA ASN A 92 14.71 -15.51 7.84
C ASN A 92 15.03 -14.94 9.22
N ILE A 93 14.02 -14.45 9.94
CA ILE A 93 14.18 -13.94 11.31
C ILE A 93 14.51 -15.09 12.27
N SER A 94 13.83 -16.23 12.13
CA SER A 94 14.10 -17.41 12.97
C SER A 94 15.55 -17.90 12.83
N ARG A 95 16.14 -17.71 11.64
CA ARG A 95 17.55 -18.02 11.34
C ARG A 95 18.55 -16.97 11.83
N GLY A 96 18.09 -15.86 12.40
CA GLY A 96 18.94 -14.76 12.87
C GLY A 96 19.50 -13.88 11.75
N THR A 97 18.84 -13.83 10.59
CA THR A 97 19.33 -13.06 9.43
C THR A 97 19.15 -11.57 9.64
N ASP A 98 20.22 -10.81 9.44
CA ASP A 98 20.19 -9.35 9.51
C ASP A 98 19.41 -8.76 8.33
N THR A 99 18.28 -8.10 8.61
CA THR A 99 17.38 -7.55 7.59
C THR A 99 16.97 -6.11 7.93
N TYR A 100 17.13 -5.19 6.97
CA TYR A 100 16.83 -3.77 7.15
C TYR A 100 15.38 -3.51 7.57
N GLY A 101 15.19 -2.72 8.63
CA GLY A 101 13.87 -2.36 9.16
C GLY A 101 13.07 -3.53 9.76
N VAL A 102 13.74 -4.67 9.92
CA VAL A 102 13.22 -5.91 10.51
C VAL A 102 13.99 -6.22 11.78
N THR A 103 15.30 -6.45 11.67
CA THR A 103 16.22 -6.62 12.82
C THR A 103 17.10 -5.39 13.04
N THR A 104 17.03 -4.40 12.14
CA THR A 104 17.80 -3.16 12.22
C THR A 104 16.92 -1.93 12.44
N GLY A 105 17.52 -0.82 12.90
CA GLY A 105 16.87 0.49 12.90
C GLY A 105 16.55 1.02 11.49
N PHE A 106 15.94 2.20 11.43
CA PHE A 106 15.49 2.86 10.20
C PHE A 106 16.34 4.08 9.85
N GLY A 107 16.47 4.39 8.55
CA GLY A 107 17.19 5.57 8.08
C GLY A 107 18.62 5.64 8.60
N ALA A 108 19.03 6.79 9.15
CA ALA A 108 20.37 7.01 9.70
C ALA A 108 20.74 6.07 10.87
N THR A 109 19.74 5.45 11.50
CA THR A 109 19.95 4.51 12.63
C THR A 109 19.96 3.04 12.20
N SER A 110 20.10 2.75 10.90
CA SER A 110 20.13 1.39 10.33
C SER A 110 21.28 0.51 10.84
N HIS A 111 22.28 1.08 11.51
CA HIS A 111 23.36 0.34 12.17
C HIS A 111 22.92 -0.27 13.52
N ARG A 112 21.84 0.21 14.15
CA ARG A 112 21.31 -0.38 15.40
C ARG A 112 20.65 -1.73 15.12
N ARG A 113 20.69 -2.63 16.11
CA ARG A 113 20.14 -4.00 16.02
C ARG A 113 19.19 -4.29 17.18
N THR A 114 18.20 -5.12 16.93
CA THR A 114 17.27 -5.63 17.94
C THR A 114 16.70 -6.99 17.53
N ASN A 115 16.41 -7.84 18.50
CA ASN A 115 15.63 -9.07 18.33
C ASN A 115 14.14 -8.89 18.67
N LYS A 116 13.75 -7.71 19.20
CA LYS A 116 12.36 -7.35 19.49
C LYS A 116 11.68 -6.77 18.24
N THR A 117 11.51 -7.62 17.23
CA THR A 117 11.08 -7.19 15.89
C THR A 117 9.66 -6.63 15.86
N ALA A 118 8.74 -7.18 16.66
CA ALA A 118 7.37 -6.69 16.80
C ALA A 118 7.32 -5.31 17.47
N ASP A 119 8.00 -5.13 18.62
CA ASP A 119 8.12 -3.84 19.30
C ASP A 119 8.70 -2.76 18.38
N LEU A 120 9.68 -3.12 17.55
CA LEU A 120 10.26 -2.22 16.56
C LEU A 120 9.23 -1.73 15.54
N GLN A 121 8.30 -2.59 15.09
CA GLN A 121 7.23 -2.18 14.18
C GLN A 121 6.22 -1.25 14.89
N THR A 122 5.88 -1.55 16.15
CA THR A 122 5.01 -0.69 16.96
C THR A 122 5.61 0.70 17.13
N GLU A 123 6.91 0.77 17.45
CA GLU A 123 7.65 2.02 17.57
C GLU A 123 7.79 2.76 16.24
N LEU A 124 7.96 2.04 15.13
CA LEU A 124 7.95 2.63 13.78
C LEU A 124 6.67 3.41 13.53
N ILE A 125 5.50 2.80 13.76
CA ILE A 125 4.22 3.47 13.56
C ILE A 125 4.08 4.65 14.53
N ARG A 126 4.47 4.46 15.81
CA ARG A 126 4.40 5.53 16.82
C ARG A 126 5.21 6.76 16.42
N PHE A 127 6.45 6.60 15.95
CA PHE A 127 7.30 7.73 15.58
C PHE A 127 6.83 8.40 14.28
N LEU A 128 6.27 7.64 13.33
CA LEU A 128 5.78 8.17 12.06
C LEU A 128 4.44 8.91 12.16
N ASN A 129 3.65 8.70 13.22
CA ASN A 129 2.47 9.51 13.54
C ASN A 129 2.85 10.93 14.03
N ALA A 130 3.61 11.64 13.21
CA ALA A 130 4.13 12.99 13.46
C ALA A 130 3.36 14.08 12.69
N GLY A 131 2.29 13.71 11.97
CA GLY A 131 1.48 14.64 11.21
C GLY A 131 0.56 15.48 12.11
N VAL A 132 0.35 16.74 11.71
CA VAL A 132 -0.62 17.62 12.37
C VAL A 132 -1.96 17.48 11.66
N ILE A 133 -2.98 17.04 12.40
CA ILE A 133 -4.36 16.95 11.91
C ILE A 133 -5.16 18.05 12.59
N GLY A 134 -5.59 19.04 11.80
CA GLY A 134 -6.41 20.16 12.26
C GLY A 134 -7.78 20.14 11.61
N LYS A 135 -8.31 21.35 11.31
CA LYS A 135 -9.50 21.52 10.49
C LYS A 135 -9.28 20.98 9.08
N GLU A 136 -8.10 21.22 8.53
CA GLU A 136 -7.65 20.64 7.26
C GLU A 136 -6.96 19.29 7.52
N ASN A 137 -7.35 18.30 6.73
CA ASN A 137 -6.73 16.99 6.66
C ASN A 137 -6.78 16.49 5.21
N LEU A 138 -6.12 15.37 4.92
CA LEU A 138 -6.23 14.77 3.60
C LEU A 138 -7.69 14.35 3.37
N PRO A 139 -8.35 14.77 2.28
CA PRO A 139 -9.76 14.47 2.10
C PRO A 139 -10.00 12.96 1.97
N THR A 140 -11.13 12.48 2.49
CA THR A 140 -11.44 11.06 2.63
C THR A 140 -11.31 10.26 1.34
N SER A 141 -11.72 10.83 0.20
CA SER A 141 -11.58 10.19 -1.12
C SER A 141 -10.12 9.87 -1.46
N TYR A 142 -9.20 10.79 -1.15
CA TYR A 142 -7.77 10.59 -1.38
C TYR A 142 -7.14 9.61 -0.40
N SER A 143 -7.58 9.62 0.87
CA SER A 143 -7.18 8.59 1.83
C SER A 143 -7.64 7.19 1.40
N LYS A 144 -8.87 7.08 0.88
CA LYS A 144 -9.42 5.83 0.32
C LYS A 144 -8.66 5.37 -0.93
N ALA A 145 -8.29 6.30 -1.81
CA ALA A 145 -7.42 6.02 -2.95
C ALA A 145 -6.05 5.46 -2.51
N ALA A 146 -5.43 6.10 -1.50
CA ALA A 146 -4.16 5.64 -0.95
C ALA A 146 -4.26 4.23 -0.33
N MET A 147 -5.36 3.92 0.38
CA MET A 147 -5.63 2.57 0.88
C MET A 147 -5.72 1.54 -0.24
N LEU A 148 -6.44 1.85 -1.32
CA LEU A 148 -6.60 0.96 -2.48
C LEU A 148 -5.25 0.70 -3.18
N VAL A 149 -4.50 1.77 -3.49
CA VAL A 149 -3.19 1.67 -4.14
C VAL A 149 -2.20 0.91 -3.25
N ARG A 150 -2.23 1.16 -1.94
CA ARG A 150 -1.39 0.41 -0.99
C ARG A 150 -1.75 -1.08 -0.96
N ALA A 151 -3.03 -1.41 -0.83
CA ALA A 151 -3.47 -2.81 -0.84
C ALA A 151 -3.04 -3.50 -2.14
N ASN A 152 -3.30 -2.89 -3.29
CA ASN A 152 -2.91 -3.44 -4.59
C ASN A 152 -1.39 -3.65 -4.69
N THR A 153 -0.57 -2.66 -4.35
CA THR A 153 0.90 -2.79 -4.44
C THR A 153 1.48 -3.87 -3.52
N LEU A 154 0.84 -4.14 -2.38
CA LEU A 154 1.24 -5.21 -1.46
C LEU A 154 0.91 -6.62 -1.99
N MET A 155 -0.09 -6.75 -2.88
CA MET A 155 -0.53 -8.04 -3.44
C MET A 155 0.45 -8.64 -4.45
N GLN A 156 1.53 -7.96 -4.82
CA GLN A 156 2.57 -8.50 -5.69
C GLN A 156 3.40 -9.61 -5.03
N GLY A 157 3.31 -9.80 -3.72
CA GLY A 157 4.01 -10.90 -3.01
C GLY A 157 5.49 -10.63 -2.72
N TYR A 158 5.91 -9.36 -2.66
CA TYR A 158 7.30 -8.96 -2.37
C TYR A 158 7.44 -8.14 -1.08
N SER A 159 6.38 -8.05 -0.28
CA SER A 159 6.32 -7.10 0.83
C SER A 159 6.47 -7.74 2.21
N GLY A 160 6.21 -9.04 2.35
CA GLY A 160 6.27 -9.76 3.62
C GLY A 160 5.18 -9.33 4.59
N ILE A 161 3.93 -9.27 4.12
CA ILE A 161 2.76 -8.88 4.92
C ILE A 161 1.69 -9.98 4.87
N ARG A 162 0.96 -10.18 5.97
CA ARG A 162 -0.15 -11.14 6.02
C ARG A 162 -1.32 -10.72 5.14
N TRP A 163 -2.00 -11.72 4.57
CA TRP A 163 -3.21 -11.54 3.77
C TRP A 163 -4.34 -10.90 4.59
N ASP A 164 -4.48 -11.26 5.86
CA ASP A 164 -5.54 -10.75 6.75
C ASP A 164 -5.51 -9.23 6.91
N ILE A 165 -4.32 -8.62 6.80
CA ILE A 165 -4.18 -7.16 6.82
C ILE A 165 -4.74 -6.55 5.53
N LEU A 166 -4.48 -7.16 4.37
CA LEU A 166 -5.03 -6.71 3.09
C LEU A 166 -6.56 -6.84 3.08
N ASP A 167 -7.07 -7.98 3.56
CA ASP A 167 -8.51 -8.23 3.69
C ASP A 167 -9.17 -7.20 4.61
N SER A 168 -8.53 -6.87 5.74
CA SER A 168 -9.01 -5.83 6.65
C SER A 168 -9.02 -4.44 6.03
N ILE A 169 -8.00 -4.07 5.24
CA ILE A 169 -7.99 -2.82 4.48
C ILE A 169 -9.15 -2.79 3.47
N SER A 170 -9.44 -3.91 2.80
CA SER A 170 -10.58 -4.05 1.88
C SER A 170 -11.92 -3.87 2.61
N LYS A 171 -12.12 -4.54 3.75
CA LYS A 171 -13.32 -4.41 4.59
C LYS A 171 -13.57 -2.97 5.03
N LEU A 172 -12.53 -2.28 5.54
CA LEU A 172 -12.61 -0.87 5.92
C LEU A 172 -13.02 0.03 4.74
N MET A 173 -12.44 -0.18 3.56
CA MET A 173 -12.83 0.57 2.36
C MET A 173 -14.27 0.29 1.92
N ASN A 174 -14.72 -0.95 2.04
CA ASN A 174 -16.07 -1.38 1.67
C ASN A 174 -17.14 -0.81 2.59
N GLU A 175 -16.83 -0.65 3.88
CA GLU A 175 -17.69 0.05 4.86
C GLU A 175 -17.49 1.58 4.86
N ASN A 176 -16.62 2.10 3.98
CA ASN A 176 -16.26 3.52 3.91
C ASN A 176 -15.74 4.08 5.26
N LEU A 177 -15.09 3.23 6.06
CA LEU A 177 -14.46 3.56 7.33
C LEU A 177 -12.99 3.94 7.11
N ILE A 178 -12.78 5.19 6.70
CA ILE A 178 -11.49 5.68 6.22
C ILE A 178 -10.81 6.55 7.30
N PRO A 179 -9.54 6.31 7.63
CA PRO A 179 -8.84 7.08 8.66
C PRO A 179 -8.58 8.52 8.23
N ARG A 180 -8.55 9.43 9.21
CA ARG A 180 -8.09 10.81 9.02
C ARG A 180 -6.58 10.82 8.85
N LEU A 181 -6.10 11.26 7.69
CA LEU A 181 -4.68 11.39 7.38
C LEU A 181 -4.27 12.87 7.41
N PRO A 182 -3.04 13.19 7.83
CA PRO A 182 -2.52 14.56 7.74
C PRO A 182 -2.37 14.98 6.27
N LEU A 183 -2.67 16.24 5.96
CA LEU A 183 -2.54 16.78 4.60
C LEU A 183 -1.06 16.94 4.18
N ARG A 184 -0.16 17.16 5.13
CA ARG A 184 1.28 17.42 4.93
C ARG A 184 2.13 16.48 5.78
N GLY A 185 3.41 16.36 5.45
CA GLY A 185 4.39 15.57 6.21
C GLY A 185 5.10 14.47 5.42
N THR A 186 4.87 14.39 4.10
CA THR A 186 5.60 13.48 3.19
C THR A 186 6.39 14.29 2.16
N ILE A 187 7.55 13.75 1.76
CA ILE A 187 8.37 14.21 0.62
C ILE A 187 8.37 13.20 -0.53
N THR A 188 7.69 12.05 -0.36
CA THR A 188 7.51 11.00 -1.38
C THR A 188 8.83 10.46 -1.99
N ALA A 189 9.94 10.51 -1.25
CA ALA A 189 11.22 10.01 -1.77
C ALA A 189 11.29 8.47 -1.80
N SER A 190 11.07 7.83 -0.64
CA SER A 190 11.07 6.36 -0.49
C SER A 190 9.70 5.80 -0.11
N GLY A 191 8.84 6.62 0.49
CA GLY A 191 7.48 6.27 0.81
C GLY A 191 6.75 7.45 1.45
N ASP A 192 5.43 7.42 1.39
CA ASP A 192 4.54 8.37 2.04
C ASP A 192 4.38 8.02 3.53
N LEU A 193 5.53 7.94 4.22
CA LEU A 193 5.70 7.31 5.54
C LEU A 193 4.72 7.86 6.58
N VAL A 194 4.67 9.19 6.72
CA VAL A 194 3.81 9.87 7.71
C VAL A 194 2.33 9.59 7.46
N PRO A 195 1.72 9.92 6.31
CA PRO A 195 0.29 9.66 6.10
C PRO A 195 -0.05 8.16 6.11
N LEU A 196 0.78 7.28 5.54
CA LEU A 196 0.51 5.84 5.57
C LEU A 196 0.58 5.24 6.99
N SER A 197 1.32 5.86 7.91
CA SER A 197 1.33 5.45 9.33
C SER A 197 -0.03 5.62 10.02
N TYR A 198 -0.92 6.48 9.53
CA TYR A 198 -2.27 6.62 10.08
C TYR A 198 -3.20 5.48 9.61
N ILE A 199 -2.97 4.91 8.43
CA ILE A 199 -3.63 3.68 8.00
C ILE A 199 -3.16 2.51 8.86
N ALA A 200 -1.85 2.37 9.07
CA ALA A 200 -1.30 1.39 9.99
C ALA A 200 -1.81 1.61 11.43
N GLY A 201 -1.96 2.86 11.85
CA GLY A 201 -2.48 3.23 13.16
C GLY A 201 -3.94 2.84 13.37
N LEU A 202 -4.77 2.90 12.32
CA LEU A 202 -6.13 2.34 12.35
C LEU A 202 -6.09 0.81 12.54
N LEU A 203 -5.31 0.11 11.73
CA LEU A 203 -5.20 -1.35 11.79
C LEU A 203 -4.69 -1.87 13.14
N THR A 204 -3.79 -1.11 13.78
CA THR A 204 -3.18 -1.43 15.09
C THR A 204 -3.94 -0.84 16.27
N GLY A 205 -5.09 -0.19 16.05
CA GLY A 205 -5.93 0.30 17.15
C GLY A 205 -5.30 1.43 17.96
N ARG A 206 -4.42 2.25 17.37
CA ARG A 206 -3.76 3.34 18.08
C ARG A 206 -4.79 4.34 18.60
N HIS A 207 -4.64 4.74 19.87
CA HIS A 207 -5.57 5.63 20.55
C HIS A 207 -5.79 6.99 19.85
N ASN A 208 -4.79 7.49 19.12
CA ASN A 208 -4.85 8.75 18.38
C ASN A 208 -5.40 8.59 16.95
N SER A 209 -5.72 7.37 16.51
CA SER A 209 -6.31 7.12 15.20
C SER A 209 -7.83 7.37 15.24
N LYS A 210 -8.29 8.14 14.27
CA LYS A 210 -9.68 8.61 14.14
C LYS A 210 -10.20 8.31 12.74
N VAL A 211 -11.44 7.88 12.67
CA VAL A 211 -12.16 7.57 11.42
C VAL A 211 -13.40 8.44 11.36
N VAL A 212 -13.70 9.00 10.19
CA VAL A 212 -14.99 9.67 9.94
C VAL A 212 -15.90 8.69 9.23
N THR A 213 -17.04 8.40 9.82
CA THR A 213 -18.06 7.50 9.28
C THR A 213 -18.82 8.14 8.11
N PRO A 214 -19.53 7.35 7.28
CA PRO A 214 -20.42 7.89 6.26
C PRO A 214 -21.50 8.83 6.81
N GLU A 215 -21.89 8.64 8.07
CA GLU A 215 -22.85 9.48 8.79
C GLU A 215 -22.24 10.81 9.27
N GLY A 216 -20.93 11.00 9.12
CA GLY A 216 -20.21 12.20 9.52
C GLY A 216 -19.70 12.19 10.98
N GLU A 217 -19.88 11.08 11.70
CA GLU A 217 -19.40 10.93 13.08
C GLU A 217 -17.92 10.57 13.12
N GLU A 218 -17.17 11.13 14.07
CA GLU A 218 -15.79 10.71 14.34
C GLU A 218 -15.77 9.58 15.37
N ILE A 219 -15.20 8.43 15.00
CA ILE A 219 -15.09 7.23 15.84
C ILE A 219 -13.63 6.82 16.07
N THR A 220 -13.42 5.97 17.09
CA THR A 220 -12.11 5.40 17.39
C THR A 220 -11.72 4.31 16.38
N ALA A 221 -10.43 3.98 16.31
CA ALA A 221 -9.96 2.86 15.50
C ALA A 221 -10.62 1.52 15.90
N THR A 222 -10.74 1.23 17.19
CA THR A 222 -11.38 0.00 17.68
C THR A 222 -12.82 -0.10 17.23
N GLU A 223 -13.58 0.99 17.34
CA GLU A 223 -14.97 1.03 16.87
C GLU A 223 -15.06 0.82 15.36
N ALA A 224 -14.17 1.44 14.58
CA ALA A 224 -14.13 1.26 13.13
C ALA A 224 -13.80 -0.18 12.73
N LEU A 225 -12.85 -0.83 13.41
CA LEU A 225 -12.52 -2.23 13.19
C LEU A 225 -13.71 -3.13 13.50
N ASN A 226 -14.39 -2.91 14.64
CA ASN A 226 -15.59 -3.66 15.02
C ASN A 226 -16.70 -3.52 13.99
N ARG A 227 -17.00 -2.29 13.53
CA ARG A 227 -18.01 -2.03 12.48
C ARG A 227 -17.67 -2.71 11.16
N ALA A 228 -16.39 -2.82 10.82
CA ALA A 228 -15.90 -3.53 9.64
C ALA A 228 -15.85 -5.07 9.80
N GLY A 229 -16.27 -5.61 10.96
CA GLY A 229 -16.22 -7.05 11.24
C GLY A 229 -14.79 -7.58 11.47
N ILE A 230 -13.87 -6.72 11.89
CA ILE A 230 -12.49 -7.07 12.22
C ILE A 230 -12.42 -7.25 13.75
N PRO A 231 -12.13 -8.47 14.26
CA PRO A 231 -12.37 -8.82 15.65
C PRO A 231 -11.46 -8.11 16.66
N ALA A 232 -10.24 -7.75 16.24
CA ALA A 232 -9.26 -7.10 17.08
C ALA A 232 -8.25 -6.30 16.26
N PRO A 233 -7.61 -5.27 16.85
CA PRO A 233 -6.43 -4.64 16.28
C PRO A 233 -5.30 -5.62 16.00
N PHE A 234 -4.53 -5.36 14.95
CA PHE A 234 -3.38 -6.18 14.58
C PHE A 234 -2.17 -5.86 15.45
N GLU A 235 -1.54 -6.90 15.98
CA GLU A 235 -0.14 -6.86 16.39
C GLU A 235 0.73 -7.08 15.16
N LEU A 236 1.52 -6.07 14.79
CA LEU A 236 2.35 -6.13 13.59
C LEU A 236 3.53 -7.07 13.81
N GLN A 237 3.63 -8.05 12.92
CA GLN A 237 4.79 -8.90 12.82
C GLN A 237 5.93 -8.15 12.15
N ALA A 238 7.11 -8.71 12.27
CA ALA A 238 8.30 -8.20 11.63
C ALA A 238 8.08 -7.90 10.14
N LYS A 239 8.65 -6.81 9.64
CA LYS A 239 8.47 -6.25 8.29
C LYS A 239 7.10 -5.63 7.99
N GLU A 240 6.02 -5.99 8.69
CA GLU A 240 4.67 -5.55 8.33
C GLU A 240 4.44 -4.05 8.54
N GLY A 241 4.99 -3.47 9.61
CA GLY A 241 4.94 -2.02 9.82
C GLY A 241 5.61 -1.26 8.68
N LEU A 242 6.81 -1.70 8.28
CA LEU A 242 7.51 -1.15 7.13
C LEU A 242 6.75 -1.40 5.82
N ALA A 243 6.13 -2.57 5.65
CA ALA A 243 5.29 -2.87 4.49
C ALA A 243 4.09 -1.93 4.41
N LEU A 244 3.47 -1.53 5.52
CA LEU A 244 2.33 -0.60 5.46
C LEU A 244 2.76 0.82 5.08
N VAL A 245 3.89 1.31 5.60
CA VAL A 245 4.29 2.72 5.46
C VAL A 245 5.22 3.01 4.29
N ASN A 246 5.98 2.02 3.82
CA ASN A 246 6.97 2.20 2.76
C ASN A 246 6.36 1.99 1.36
N GLY A 247 5.73 3.04 0.83
CA GLY A 247 5.20 3.06 -0.53
C GLY A 247 4.73 4.45 -0.94
N THR A 248 4.63 4.71 -2.24
CA THR A 248 4.26 6.02 -2.83
C THR A 248 2.76 6.16 -3.09
N ALA A 249 1.95 5.49 -2.28
CA ALA A 249 0.51 5.33 -2.53
C ALA A 249 -0.31 6.62 -2.32
N VAL A 250 0.19 7.59 -1.54
CA VAL A 250 -0.49 8.88 -1.34
C VAL A 250 -0.12 9.86 -2.45
N ALA A 251 1.05 9.73 -3.07
CA ALA A 251 1.39 10.53 -4.24
C ALA A 251 0.80 9.99 -5.54
N GLN A 252 0.63 8.68 -5.66
CA GLN A 252 0.02 7.99 -6.82
C GLN A 252 -1.53 7.98 -6.79
N ARG A 253 -2.13 8.80 -5.93
CA ARG A 253 -3.58 8.89 -5.70
C ARG A 253 -4.32 9.66 -6.78
#